data_AF-A0A6P4B4S2-F1
#
_entry.id   AF-A0A6P4B4S2-F1
#
_cell.length_a   1.000
_cell.length_b   1.000
_cell.length_c   1.000
_cell.angle_alpha   90.00
_cell.angle_beta   90.00
_cell.angle_gamma   90.00
#
_symmetry.space_group_name_H-M   'P 1'
#
loop_
_entity.id
_entity.type
_entity.pdbx_description
1 polymer ?
#
loop_
_entity_poly.entity_id
_entity_poly.type
_entity_poly.pdbx_seq_one_letter_code
_entity_poly.pdbx_strand_id
1 'polypeptide(L)'
;MRPTMMLRALNKQFIGLFSDKSLTSASNAAVKKPLPLVASRKPAFIDAFLHKMKNNKTLLMNKTIWSRRSTILPEFVDTTVRIYNGKTTVRCKINEGKVGHKFGEFALTRKRKTREQQSNAKNVKPKKKK
;
A
#
# COMPACT_ATOMS: atom_id res chain seq x y z
N MET A 1 -0.21 -23.75 85.10
CA MET A 1 -1.54 -23.14 84.83
C MET A 1 -1.79 -23.20 83.33
N ARG A 2 -2.96 -23.72 82.95
CA ARG A 2 -3.52 -23.91 81.59
C ARG A 2 -3.82 -22.54 80.92
N PRO A 3 -4.31 -22.39 79.65
CA PRO A 3 -4.76 -23.42 78.69
C PRO A 3 -4.41 -23.19 77.18
N THR A 4 -4.56 -24.29 76.44
CA THR A 4 -5.05 -24.49 75.06
C THR A 4 -5.78 -23.34 74.34
N MET A 5 -5.64 -23.28 73.00
CA MET A 5 -6.79 -23.49 72.10
C MET A 5 -6.34 -23.87 70.67
N MET A 6 -6.98 -24.95 70.19
CA MET A 6 -6.91 -25.57 68.87
C MET A 6 -7.71 -24.76 67.82
N LEU A 7 -7.80 -25.35 66.61
CA LEU A 7 -8.64 -25.05 65.43
C LEU A 7 -7.85 -24.35 64.31
N ARG A 8 -7.83 -24.82 63.05
CA ARG A 8 -8.72 -25.73 62.33
C ARG A 8 -7.96 -26.37 61.17
N ALA A 9 -8.00 -27.70 61.10
CA ALA A 9 -7.86 -28.41 59.85
C ALA A 9 -9.09 -28.14 58.97
N LEU A 10 -8.88 -27.87 57.69
CA LEU A 10 -9.85 -28.20 56.64
C LEU A 10 -9.12 -28.86 55.48
N ASN A 11 -9.20 -30.19 55.51
CA ASN A 11 -9.14 -31.08 54.36
C ASN A 11 -10.21 -30.69 53.33
N LYS A 12 -9.88 -30.78 52.03
CA LYS A 12 -10.59 -31.61 51.03
C LYS A 12 -9.87 -31.50 49.67
N GLN A 13 -9.31 -32.61 49.20
CA GLN A 13 -9.86 -33.47 48.14
C GLN A 13 -9.84 -32.79 46.76
N PHE A 14 -8.86 -33.12 45.91
CA PHE A 14 -8.86 -34.22 44.91
C PHE A 14 -9.43 -33.76 43.55
N ILE A 15 -8.93 -34.37 42.47
CA ILE A 15 -9.32 -34.25 41.05
C ILE A 15 -8.64 -33.05 40.35
N GLY A 16 -7.83 -33.18 39.30
CA GLY A 16 -7.44 -34.31 38.48
C GLY A 16 -6.76 -33.79 37.20
N LEU A 17 -5.78 -34.57 36.73
CA LEU A 17 -5.48 -34.90 35.33
C LEU A 17 -6.02 -34.00 34.19
N PHE A 18 -5.11 -33.28 33.52
CA PHE A 18 -5.13 -33.11 32.05
C PHE A 18 -3.67 -32.89 31.60
N SER A 19 -2.95 -33.94 31.22
CA SER A 19 -2.84 -34.48 29.85
C SER A 19 -2.39 -33.42 28.83
N ASP A 20 -1.13 -33.59 28.42
CA ASP A 20 -0.56 -33.31 27.11
C ASP A 20 -0.42 -31.85 26.64
N LYS A 21 0.82 -31.40 26.45
CA LYS A 21 1.52 -31.54 25.17
C LYS A 21 2.91 -30.91 25.24
N SER A 22 3.90 -31.80 25.10
CA SER A 22 5.25 -31.49 24.69
C SER A 22 5.30 -30.95 23.25
N LEU A 23 6.50 -30.45 22.90
CA LEU A 23 7.06 -30.18 21.57
C LEU A 23 6.93 -28.73 21.10
N THR A 24 7.96 -27.90 21.29
CA THR A 24 9.13 -27.81 20.39
C THR A 24 8.78 -28.05 18.92
N SER A 25 8.55 -26.97 18.18
CA SER A 25 9.03 -26.91 16.80
C SER A 25 9.46 -25.48 16.52
N ALA A 26 10.78 -25.29 16.62
CA ALA A 26 11.45 -24.26 15.86
C ALA A 26 11.09 -24.47 14.39
N SER A 27 10.19 -23.65 13.86
CA SER A 27 10.25 -23.28 12.46
C SER A 27 10.60 -21.81 12.46
N ASN A 28 11.88 -21.56 12.17
CA ASN A 28 12.29 -20.33 11.54
C ASN A 28 11.35 -20.14 10.35
N ALA A 29 10.29 -19.36 10.54
CA ALA A 29 9.44 -18.92 9.46
C ALA A 29 10.37 -18.15 8.54
N ALA A 30 10.75 -18.82 7.45
CA ALA A 30 11.69 -18.35 6.47
C ALA A 30 11.36 -16.89 6.18
N VAL A 31 12.22 -16.00 6.67
CA VAL A 31 12.35 -14.66 6.14
C VAL A 31 12.67 -14.91 4.67
N LYS A 32 11.64 -14.86 3.83
CA LYS A 32 11.80 -14.91 2.37
C LYS A 32 12.90 -13.88 2.11
N LYS A 33 14.07 -14.37 1.66
CA LYS A 33 15.18 -13.50 1.27
C LYS A 33 14.54 -12.35 0.49
N PRO A 34 14.71 -11.07 0.91
CA PRO A 34 14.04 -9.99 0.22
C PRO A 34 14.41 -10.13 -1.26
N LEU A 35 13.38 -10.26 -2.09
CA LEU A 35 13.53 -10.38 -3.54
C LEU A 35 14.56 -9.32 -3.98
N PRO A 36 15.50 -9.66 -4.90
CA PRO A 36 16.58 -8.75 -5.24
C PRO A 36 15.97 -7.42 -5.61
N LEU A 37 16.30 -6.39 -4.82
CA LEU A 37 15.82 -5.03 -5.04
C LEU A 37 16.25 -4.67 -6.46
N VAL A 38 15.29 -4.66 -7.38
CA VAL A 38 15.51 -4.22 -8.75
C VAL A 38 16.14 -2.84 -8.64
N ALA A 39 17.39 -2.73 -9.06
CA ALA A 39 18.27 -1.61 -8.76
C ALA A 39 17.80 -0.34 -9.48
N SER A 40 16.78 0.33 -8.96
CA SER A 40 16.63 1.76 -9.16
C SER A 40 17.73 2.41 -8.32
N ARG A 41 18.69 3.07 -8.97
CA ARG A 41 19.82 3.77 -8.31
C ARG A 41 19.39 4.83 -7.28
N LYS A 42 18.09 5.04 -7.07
CA LYS A 42 17.48 5.98 -6.12
C LYS A 42 16.44 5.25 -5.27
N PRO A 43 16.40 5.49 -3.94
CA PRO A 43 15.40 4.90 -3.07
C PRO A 43 13.98 5.34 -3.45
N ALA A 44 12.98 4.59 -2.99
CA ALA A 44 11.57 4.92 -3.18
C ALA A 44 11.30 6.34 -2.68
N PHE A 45 11.01 7.25 -3.60
CA PHE A 45 10.73 8.65 -3.28
C PHE A 45 9.25 8.83 -2.96
N ILE A 46 8.95 9.57 -1.90
CA ILE A 46 7.61 9.99 -1.51
C ILE A 46 7.66 11.46 -1.13
N ASP A 47 6.68 12.21 -1.63
CA ASP A 47 6.55 13.63 -1.33
C ASP A 47 6.00 13.87 0.08
N ALA A 48 6.40 14.97 0.73
CA ALA A 48 6.08 15.24 2.13
C ALA A 48 4.58 15.24 2.43
N PHE A 49 3.78 15.80 1.51
CA PHE A 49 2.33 15.83 1.59
C PHE A 49 1.71 14.42 1.56
N LEU A 50 2.20 13.54 0.69
CA LEU A 50 1.73 12.15 0.61
C LEU A 50 2.16 11.35 1.83
N HIS A 51 3.39 11.58 2.32
CA HIS A 51 3.89 10.94 3.53
C HIS A 51 3.02 11.29 4.75
N LYS A 52 2.57 12.55 4.87
CA LYS A 52 1.70 12.99 5.96
C LYS A 52 0.31 12.33 5.93
N MET A 53 -0.22 12.04 4.75
CA MET A 53 -1.59 11.52 4.60
C MET A 53 -1.68 10.00 4.47
N LYS A 54 -0.55 9.30 4.54
CA LYS A 54 -0.44 7.89 4.20
C LYS A 54 -1.40 6.96 4.96
N ASN A 55 -1.68 7.29 6.23
CA ASN A 55 -2.59 6.55 7.09
C ASN A 55 -4.07 6.95 6.91
N ASN A 56 -4.34 8.11 6.30
CA ASN A 56 -5.66 8.72 6.23
C ASN A 56 -6.28 8.54 4.84
N LYS A 57 -6.80 7.34 4.57
CA LYS A 57 -7.40 6.98 3.26
C LYS A 57 -8.55 7.89 2.85
N THR A 58 -9.36 8.36 3.81
CA THR A 58 -10.48 9.27 3.57
C THR A 58 -10.03 10.61 2.98
N LEU A 59 -8.92 11.17 3.49
CA LEU A 59 -8.35 12.43 3.02
C LEU A 59 -7.66 12.31 1.66
N LEU A 60 -7.14 11.11 1.37
CA LEU A 60 -6.53 10.78 0.09
C LEU A 60 -7.57 10.56 -1.00
N MET A 61 -8.76 10.11 -0.64
CA MET A 61 -9.83 9.86 -1.59
C MET A 61 -10.21 11.15 -2.34
N ASN A 62 -10.19 11.08 -3.67
CA ASN A 62 -10.40 12.21 -4.58
C ASN A 62 -9.38 13.36 -4.49
N LYS A 63 -8.28 13.20 -3.74
CA LYS A 63 -7.24 14.23 -3.66
C LYS A 63 -6.42 14.30 -4.95
N THR A 64 -6.03 15.51 -5.31
CA THR A 64 -5.17 15.77 -6.47
C THR A 64 -3.69 15.57 -6.11
N ILE A 65 -3.05 14.64 -6.81
CA ILE A 65 -1.63 14.34 -6.72
C ILE A 65 -0.90 15.14 -7.78
N TRP A 66 -0.07 16.06 -7.33
CA TRP A 66 0.83 16.86 -8.15
C TRP A 66 2.20 16.18 -8.31
N SER A 67 2.69 15.53 -7.24
CA SER A 67 3.95 14.80 -7.27
C SER A 67 3.82 13.46 -7.99
N ARG A 68 4.11 13.48 -9.29
CA ARG A 68 4.14 12.29 -10.16
C ARG A 68 5.35 11.38 -9.93
N ARG A 69 6.39 11.89 -9.28
CA ARG A 69 7.63 11.16 -8.96
C ARG A 69 7.47 10.22 -7.75
N SER A 70 6.43 10.42 -6.96
CA SER A 70 6.14 9.65 -5.75
C SER A 70 5.79 8.21 -6.10
N THR A 71 6.29 7.29 -5.28
CA THR A 71 6.09 5.84 -5.41
C THR A 71 4.81 5.43 -4.68
N ILE A 72 4.09 4.46 -5.25
CA ILE A 72 2.86 3.93 -4.65
C ILE A 72 3.24 2.93 -3.56
N LEU A 73 2.91 3.30 -2.32
CA LEU A 73 3.01 2.43 -1.14
C LEU A 73 1.82 1.47 -1.05
N PRO A 74 1.99 0.32 -0.34
CA PRO A 74 0.88 -0.59 -0.02
C PRO A 74 -0.23 0.09 0.81
N GLU A 75 0.09 1.13 1.57
CA GLU A 75 -0.88 1.92 2.36
C GLU A 75 -1.95 2.61 1.47
N PHE A 76 -1.64 2.89 0.20
CA PHE A 76 -2.54 3.57 -0.73
C PHE A 76 -3.50 2.64 -1.49
N VAL A 77 -3.42 1.33 -1.26
CA VAL A 77 -4.29 0.35 -1.92
C VAL A 77 -5.76 0.63 -1.58
N ASP A 78 -6.63 0.39 -2.57
CA ASP A 78 -8.08 0.64 -2.55
C ASP A 78 -8.49 2.11 -2.49
N THR A 79 -7.55 3.03 -2.62
CA THR A 79 -7.85 4.46 -2.68
C THR A 79 -8.00 4.92 -4.14
N THR A 80 -8.96 5.82 -4.38
CA THR A 80 -9.11 6.48 -5.68
C THR A 80 -8.53 7.89 -5.62
N VAL A 81 -7.49 8.14 -6.42
CA VAL A 81 -6.74 9.41 -6.44
C VAL A 81 -6.88 10.10 -7.80
N ARG A 82 -6.61 11.41 -7.84
CA ARG A 82 -6.61 12.20 -9.07
C ARG A 82 -5.18 12.61 -9.41
N ILE A 83 -4.61 12.13 -10.50
CA ILE A 83 -3.21 12.42 -10.88
C ILE A 83 -3.20 13.54 -11.92
N TYR A 84 -2.45 14.61 -11.67
CA TYR A 84 -2.35 15.73 -12.62
C TYR A 84 -1.42 15.40 -13.79
N ASN A 85 -1.87 15.63 -15.04
CA ASN A 85 -1.10 15.34 -16.26
C ASN A 85 -0.48 16.59 -16.92
N GLY A 86 -0.65 17.79 -16.33
CA GLY A 86 -0.21 19.07 -16.90
C GLY A 86 -1.33 19.92 -17.50
N LYS A 87 -2.53 19.38 -17.69
CA LYS A 87 -3.72 20.13 -18.13
C LYS A 87 -4.97 19.72 -17.37
N THR A 88 -5.19 18.42 -17.23
CA THR A 88 -6.33 17.83 -16.55
C THR A 88 -5.86 16.85 -15.47
N THR A 89 -6.78 16.46 -14.58
CA THR A 89 -6.52 15.40 -13.61
C THR A 89 -7.18 14.10 -14.07
N VAL A 90 -6.42 13.01 -14.05
CA VAL A 90 -6.88 11.68 -14.41
C VAL A 90 -7.24 10.93 -13.13
N ARG A 91 -8.46 10.42 -13.03
CA ARG A 91 -8.90 9.61 -11.89
C ARG A 91 -8.35 8.20 -12.03
N CYS A 92 -7.68 7.70 -11.00
CA CYS A 92 -7.06 6.38 -10.99
C CYS A 92 -7.37 5.67 -9.67
N LYS A 93 -7.96 4.47 -9.74
CA LYS A 93 -8.11 3.56 -8.59
C LYS A 93 -6.82 2.78 -8.39
N ILE A 94 -6.29 2.73 -7.18
CA ILE A 94 -5.04 2.04 -6.86
C ILE A 94 -5.35 0.59 -6.46
N ASN A 95 -4.77 -0.37 -7.18
CA ASN A 95 -4.84 -1.80 -6.87
C ASN A 95 -3.44 -2.28 -6.42
N GLU A 96 -3.35 -3.47 -5.83
CA GLU A 96 -2.09 -4.06 -5.35
C GLU A 96 -1.00 -4.16 -6.43
N GLY A 97 -1.37 -4.48 -7.67
CA GLY A 97 -0.43 -4.53 -8.80
C GLY A 97 0.18 -3.18 -9.20
N LYS A 98 -0.25 -2.06 -8.59
CA LYS A 98 0.36 -0.74 -8.80
C LYS A 98 1.39 -0.38 -7.72
N VAL A 99 1.52 -1.17 -6.66
CA VAL A 99 2.51 -0.93 -5.60
C VAL A 99 3.92 -1.05 -6.19
N GLY A 100 4.81 -0.13 -5.80
CA GLY A 100 6.17 -0.05 -6.33
C GLY A 100 6.32 0.79 -7.61
N HIS A 101 5.23 1.06 -8.33
CA HIS A 101 5.22 1.98 -9.48
C HIS A 101 5.11 3.44 -9.04
N LYS A 102 5.41 4.37 -9.95
CA LYS A 102 5.22 5.80 -9.71
C LYS A 102 3.84 6.27 -10.18
N PHE A 103 3.27 7.26 -9.49
CA PHE A 103 1.99 7.87 -9.92
C PHE A 103 2.06 8.41 -11.35
N GLY A 104 3.22 8.89 -11.79
CA GLY A 104 3.41 9.44 -13.13
C GLY A 104 3.23 8.44 -14.28
N GLU A 105 3.36 7.14 -14.03
CA GLU A 105 3.21 6.07 -15.03
C GLU A 105 1.74 5.88 -15.44
N PHE A 106 0.82 6.19 -14.53
CA PHE A 106 -0.62 6.04 -14.75
C PHE A 106 -1.29 7.30 -15.33
N ALA A 107 -0.52 8.35 -15.63
CA ALA A 107 -1.01 9.61 -16.18
C ALA A 107 -0.23 10.02 -17.43
N LEU A 108 -0.78 9.69 -18.60
CA LEU A 108 -0.22 10.09 -19.90
C LEU A 108 -0.31 11.62 -20.09
N THR A 109 0.80 12.22 -20.54
CA THR A 109 0.92 13.67 -20.79
C THR A 109 0.66 14.06 -22.23
N ARG A 110 1.02 13.17 -23.16
CA ARG A 110 0.96 13.41 -24.59
C ARG A 110 -0.18 12.58 -25.18
N LYS A 111 -0.98 13.19 -26.05
CA LYS A 111 -1.96 12.44 -26.84
C LYS A 111 -1.20 11.51 -27.79
N ARG A 112 -1.54 10.22 -27.76
CA ARG A 112 -1.03 9.27 -28.74
C ARG A 112 -1.69 9.59 -30.08
N LYS A 113 -0.88 9.89 -31.10
CA LYS A 113 -1.37 9.97 -32.48
C LYS A 113 -1.50 8.54 -33.00
N THR A 114 -2.71 8.09 -33.31
CA THR A 114 -2.89 6.83 -34.05
C THR A 114 -2.43 7.03 -35.49
N ARG A 115 -1.92 5.97 -36.16
CA ARG A 115 -1.46 6.05 -37.56
C ARG A 115 -2.57 6.54 -38.49
N GLU A 116 -3.82 6.18 -38.21
CA GLU A 116 -5.01 6.64 -38.91
C GLU A 116 -5.26 8.16 -38.79
N GLN A 117 -4.96 8.76 -37.64
CA GLN A 117 -5.01 10.22 -37.49
C GLN A 117 -3.88 10.90 -38.28
N GLN A 118 -2.77 10.22 -38.55
CA GLN A 118 -1.68 10.76 -39.37
C GLN A 118 -2.02 10.73 -40.86
N SER A 119 -2.70 9.69 -41.36
CA SER A 119 -3.19 9.67 -42.75
C SER A 119 -4.27 10.74 -42.95
N ASN A 120 -5.22 10.89 -42.01
CA ASN A 120 -6.22 11.95 -42.08
C ASN A 120 -5.61 13.36 -41.98
N ALA A 121 -4.62 13.57 -41.12
CA ALA A 121 -3.96 14.89 -41.01
C ALA A 121 -3.19 15.30 -42.27
N LYS A 122 -2.64 14.33 -43.03
CA LYS A 122 -2.01 14.60 -44.34
C LYS A 122 -3.03 14.96 -45.43
N ASN A 123 -4.27 14.49 -45.29
CA ASN A 123 -5.32 14.69 -46.29
C ASN A 123 -6.10 16.01 -46.10
N VAL A 124 -5.97 16.66 -44.93
CA VAL A 124 -6.59 17.97 -44.68
C VAL A 124 -5.72 19.07 -45.31
N LYS A 125 -6.21 19.68 -46.40
CA LYS A 125 -5.58 20.86 -47.01
C LYS A 125 -5.50 22.01 -45.99
N PRO A 126 -4.36 22.72 -45.89
CA PRO A 126 -4.23 23.82 -44.94
C PRO A 126 -5.22 24.93 -45.31
N LYS A 127 -6.07 25.32 -44.36
CA LYS A 127 -6.95 26.50 -44.53
C LYS A 127 -6.05 27.73 -44.61
N LYS A 128 -6.02 28.42 -45.76
CA LYS A 128 -5.35 29.72 -45.90
C LYS A 128 -5.96 30.66 -44.87
N LYS A 129 -5.14 31.13 -43.91
CA LYS A 129 -5.53 32.23 -43.04
C LYS A 129 -5.66 33.47 -43.92
N LYS A 130 -6.84 34.11 -43.89
CA LYS A 130 -7.05 35.43 -44.49
C LYS A 130 -6.26 36.47 -43.71
#